data_AF-A0A921Q1J1-F1
#
_entry.id   AF-A0A921Q1J1-F1
#
_cell.length_a   1.000
_cell.length_b   1.000
_cell.length_c   1.000
_cell.angle_alpha   90.00
_cell.angle_beta   90.00
_cell.angle_gamma   90.00
#
_symmetry.space_group_name_H-M   'P 1'
#
loop_
_entity.id
_entity.type
_entity.pdbx_description
1 polymer ?
#
loop_
_entity_poly.entity_id
_entity_poly.type
_entity_poly.pdbx_seq_one_letter_code
_entity_poly.pdbx_strand_id
1 'polypeptide(L)'
;MTSFWMDAWRGMKRWQTLTRPYYLNSCYHPTGGVPPDEFSAFIALVCWQLWKARNTAILRQEFMNANQLLASCTATAEHWRARMKPSKKHIADAWCQFFEMARQGLGGS
;
A
#
# COMPACT_ATOMS: atom_id res chain seq x y z
N MET A 1 -21.81 3.82 1.37
CA MET A 1 -20.54 3.04 1.23
C MET A 1 -19.31 3.77 1.80
N THR A 2 -19.44 4.51 2.92
CA THR A 2 -18.37 5.40 3.43
C THR A 2 -17.88 5.05 4.84
N SER A 3 -18.59 4.22 5.61
CA SER A 3 -18.23 3.87 7.00
C SER A 3 -17.09 2.85 7.08
N PHE A 4 -17.15 1.78 6.29
CA PHE A 4 -16.15 0.71 6.32
C PHE A 4 -14.73 1.20 6.01
N TRP A 5 -14.59 2.14 5.08
CA TRP A 5 -13.31 2.76 4.74
C TRP A 5 -12.78 3.66 5.85
N MET A 6 -13.65 4.38 6.58
CA MET A 6 -13.23 5.20 7.72
C MET A 6 -12.86 4.35 8.93
N ASP A 7 -13.55 3.23 9.15
CA ASP A 7 -13.27 2.32 10.26
C ASP A 7 -12.03 1.47 10.00
N ALA A 8 -11.82 1.04 8.75
CA ALA A 8 -10.55 0.46 8.31
C ALA A 8 -9.40 1.47 8.39
N TRP A 9 -9.63 2.76 8.07
CA TRP A 9 -8.65 3.83 8.26
C TRP A 9 -8.34 4.12 9.73
N ARG A 10 -9.35 4.12 10.60
CA ARG A 10 -9.16 4.20 12.06
C ARG A 10 -8.41 2.98 12.59
N GLY A 11 -8.72 1.79 12.06
CA GLY A 11 -8.01 0.55 12.34
C GLY A 11 -6.54 0.62 11.91
N MET A 12 -6.26 1.15 10.72
CA MET A 12 -4.91 1.37 10.19
C MET A 12 -4.13 2.40 11.01
N LYS A 13 -4.75 3.53 11.38
CA LYS A 13 -4.13 4.49 12.30
C LYS A 13 -3.82 3.85 13.63
N ARG A 14 -4.77 3.10 14.21
CA ARG A 14 -4.56 2.34 15.44
C ARG A 14 -3.44 1.31 15.27
N TRP A 15 -3.34 0.65 14.12
CA TRP A 15 -2.24 -0.25 13.79
C TRP A 15 -0.91 0.49 13.70
N GLN A 16 -0.84 1.64 13.04
CA GLN A 16 0.34 2.53 12.99
C GLN A 16 0.73 3.10 14.36
N THR A 17 -0.22 3.22 15.29
CA THR A 17 0.06 3.66 16.67
C THR A 17 0.53 2.49 17.54
N LEU A 18 0.05 1.26 17.25
CA LEU A 18 0.38 0.04 17.98
C LEU A 18 1.66 -0.64 17.47
N THR A 19 1.98 -0.51 16.18
CA THR A 19 3.30 -0.85 15.65
C THR A 19 4.23 0.31 15.93
N ARG A 20 5.07 0.15 16.97
CA ARG A 20 6.12 1.11 17.29
C ARG A 20 6.88 1.52 16.00
N PRO A 21 6.84 2.80 15.59
CA PRO A 21 7.46 3.27 14.35
C PRO A 21 8.96 2.98 14.24
N TYR A 22 9.62 2.78 15.39
CA TYR A 22 11.06 2.55 15.52
C TYR A 22 11.56 1.30 14.79
N TYR A 23 10.78 0.22 14.69
CA TYR A 23 11.24 -1.02 14.05
C TYR A 23 11.02 -1.07 12.54
N LEU A 24 10.05 -0.31 12.01
CA LEU A 24 9.79 -0.24 10.57
C LEU A 24 10.80 0.67 9.86
N ASN A 25 11.15 1.80 10.48
CA ASN A 25 12.14 2.74 9.91
C ASN A 25 13.58 2.18 9.92
N SER A 26 13.90 1.22 10.80
CA SER A 26 15.25 0.66 10.88
C SER A 26 15.53 -0.43 9.84
N CYS A 27 14.50 -1.08 9.28
CA CYS A 27 14.65 -2.20 8.34
C CYS A 27 14.24 -1.86 6.90
N TYR A 28 13.51 -0.77 6.70
CA TYR A 28 13.03 -0.36 5.38
C TYR A 28 13.45 1.09 5.12
N HIS A 29 14.68 1.28 4.61
CA HIS A 29 15.05 2.56 4.01
C HIS A 29 14.33 2.69 2.66
N PRO A 30 13.86 3.90 2.27
CA PRO A 30 13.32 4.12 0.93
C PRO A 30 14.44 3.91 -0.10
N THR A 31 14.54 2.71 -0.66
CA THR A 31 15.40 2.46 -1.82
C THR A 31 14.66 2.93 -3.08
N GLY A 32 15.27 3.83 -3.85
CA GLY A 32 14.86 4.10 -5.23
C GLY A 32 13.50 4.78 -5.40
N GLY A 33 13.39 6.05 -5.01
CA GLY A 33 12.35 6.96 -5.53
C GLY A 33 11.03 7.03 -4.75
N VAL A 34 10.86 6.30 -3.64
CA VAL A 34 9.71 6.50 -2.74
C VAL A 34 10.02 7.67 -1.80
N PRO A 35 9.18 8.72 -1.74
CA PRO A 35 9.40 9.83 -0.81
C PRO A 35 9.49 9.33 0.64
N PRO A 36 10.43 9.85 1.45
CA PRO A 36 10.48 9.54 2.89
C PRO A 36 9.18 9.94 3.61
N ASP A 37 8.57 11.02 3.12
CA ASP A 37 7.25 11.47 3.53
C ASP A 37 6.20 10.41 3.19
N GLU A 38 5.41 10.03 4.20
CA GLU A 38 4.35 9.03 4.09
C GLU A 38 4.86 7.59 3.76
N PHE A 39 6.16 7.30 3.92
CA PHE A 39 6.70 5.95 3.69
C PHE A 39 6.03 4.86 4.56
N SER A 40 5.73 5.19 5.82
CA SER A 40 4.98 4.29 6.71
C SER A 40 3.56 4.01 6.19
N ALA A 41 2.93 4.98 5.53
CA ALA A 41 1.63 4.80 4.88
C ALA A 41 1.73 3.94 3.62
N PHE A 42 2.81 4.09 2.85
CA PHE A 42 3.12 3.21 1.72
C PHE A 42 3.25 1.75 2.16
N ILE A 43 4.07 1.46 3.17
CA ILE A 43 4.23 0.10 3.73
C ILE A 43 2.89 -0.44 4.21
N ALA A 44 2.13 0.37 4.96
CA ALA A 44 0.83 -0.02 5.46
C ALA A 44 -0.15 -0.39 4.32
N LEU A 45 -0.17 0.38 3.23
CA LEU A 45 -0.98 0.09 2.05
C LEU A 45 -0.63 -1.28 1.44
N VAL A 46 0.66 -1.57 1.26
CA VAL A 46 1.13 -2.85 0.71
C VAL A 46 0.78 -4.02 1.63
N CYS A 47 1.09 -3.90 2.92
CA CYS A 47 0.74 -4.91 3.93
C CYS A 47 -0.77 -5.19 3.96
N TRP A 48 -1.60 -4.15 3.78
CA TRP A 48 -3.04 -4.31 3.70
C TRP A 48 -3.48 -5.13 2.48
N GLN A 49 -2.92 -4.87 1.29
CA GLN A 49 -3.25 -5.67 0.11
C GLN A 49 -2.81 -7.13 0.28
N LEU A 50 -1.62 -7.36 0.86
CA LEU A 50 -1.13 -8.70 1.17
C LEU A 50 -2.02 -9.44 2.15
N TRP A 51 -2.44 -8.78 3.23
CA TRP A 51 -3.35 -9.35 4.22
C TRP A 51 -4.69 -9.74 3.59
N LYS A 52 -5.27 -8.87 2.73
CA LYS A 52 -6.50 -9.18 1.99
C LYS A 52 -6.30 -10.38 1.07
N ALA A 53 -5.27 -10.37 0.23
CA ALA A 53 -4.98 -11.46 -0.70
C ALA A 53 -4.84 -12.80 0.03
N ARG A 54 -4.10 -12.81 1.15
CA ARG A 54 -3.94 -14.01 1.99
C ARG A 54 -5.27 -14.49 2.58
N ASN A 55 -6.08 -13.58 3.10
CA ASN A 55 -7.36 -13.95 3.70
C ASN A 55 -8.37 -14.45 2.65
N THR A 56 -8.39 -13.85 1.46
CA THR A 56 -9.22 -14.35 0.36
C THR A 56 -8.77 -15.75 -0.07
N ALA A 57 -7.45 -16.00 -0.16
CA ALA A 57 -6.93 -17.32 -0.46
C ALA A 57 -7.33 -18.36 0.60
N ILE A 58 -7.20 -18.03 1.89
CA ILE A 58 -7.56 -18.97 2.97
C ILE A 58 -9.08 -19.21 3.02
N LEU A 59 -9.88 -18.15 3.01
CA LEU A 59 -11.33 -18.23 3.26
C LEU A 59 -12.13 -18.63 2.03
N ARG A 60 -11.65 -18.32 0.83
CA ARG A 60 -12.37 -18.49 -0.44
C ARG A 60 -11.63 -19.32 -1.47
N GLN A 61 -10.39 -19.74 -1.19
CA GLN A 61 -9.54 -20.47 -2.14
C GLN A 61 -9.29 -19.71 -3.45
N GLU A 62 -9.39 -18.37 -3.42
CA GLU A 62 -9.09 -17.50 -4.55
C GLU A 62 -7.68 -16.94 -4.41
N PHE A 63 -6.78 -17.36 -5.29
CA PHE A 63 -5.39 -16.94 -5.29
C PHE A 63 -5.19 -15.70 -6.17
N MET A 64 -4.55 -14.68 -5.60
CA MET A 64 -4.16 -13.49 -6.31
C MET A 64 -2.67 -13.58 -6.68
N ASN A 65 -2.36 -13.47 -7.97
CA ASN A 65 -0.97 -13.44 -8.41
C ASN A 65 -0.31 -12.08 -8.13
N ALA A 66 1.02 -12.01 -8.26
CA ALA A 66 1.79 -10.80 -7.98
C ALA A 66 1.35 -9.60 -8.82
N ASN A 67 1.03 -9.80 -10.11
CA ASN A 67 0.57 -8.74 -10.99
C ASN A 67 -0.79 -8.16 -10.55
N GLN A 68 -1.74 -9.01 -10.15
CA GLN A 68 -3.04 -8.59 -9.63
C GLN A 68 -2.92 -7.89 -8.27
N LEU A 69 -2.00 -8.34 -7.42
CA LEU A 69 -1.71 -7.70 -6.14
C LEU A 69 -1.17 -6.28 -6.35
N LEU A 70 -0.18 -6.13 -7.23
CA LEU A 70 0.39 -4.81 -7.55
C LEU A 70 -0.65 -3.89 -8.21
N ALA A 71 -1.52 -4.41 -9.08
CA ALA A 71 -2.65 -3.63 -9.63
C ALA A 71 -3.57 -3.12 -8.51
N SER A 72 -3.86 -3.96 -7.52
CA SER A 72 -4.70 -3.60 -6.36
C SER A 72 -4.02 -2.56 -5.47
N CYS A 73 -2.69 -2.61 -5.34
CA CYS A 73 -1.90 -1.58 -4.68
C CYS A 73 -2.02 -0.23 -5.42
N THR A 74 -1.85 -0.20 -6.75
CA THR A 74 -2.01 1.01 -7.57
C THR A 74 -3.40 1.64 -7.42
N ALA A 75 -4.46 0.85 -7.58
CA ALA A 75 -5.84 1.34 -7.42
C ALA A 75 -6.11 1.88 -6.00
N THR A 76 -5.44 1.33 -4.98
CA THR A 76 -5.53 1.84 -3.61
C THR A 76 -4.76 3.14 -3.45
N ALA A 77 -3.57 3.26 -4.06
CA ALA A 77 -2.77 4.48 -4.03
C ALA A 77 -3.50 5.65 -4.71
N GLU A 78 -4.20 5.42 -5.82
CA GLU A 78 -5.06 6.42 -6.48
C GLU A 78 -6.21 6.88 -5.57
N HIS A 79 -6.85 5.95 -4.87
CA HIS A 79 -7.86 6.31 -3.87
C HIS A 79 -7.29 7.14 -2.72
N TRP A 80 -6.03 6.92 -2.33
CA TRP A 80 -5.34 7.75 -1.34
C TRP A 80 -5.02 9.13 -1.91
N ARG A 81 -4.53 9.21 -3.14
CA ARG A 81 -4.26 10.46 -3.87
C ARG A 81 -5.48 11.39 -3.86
N ALA A 82 -6.67 10.84 -4.11
CA ALA A 82 -7.92 11.61 -4.12
C ALA A 82 -8.22 12.29 -2.77
N ARG A 83 -7.71 11.75 -1.65
CA ARG A 83 -7.91 12.26 -0.28
C ARG A 83 -6.75 13.11 0.23
N MET A 84 -5.61 13.10 -0.45
CA MET A 84 -4.45 13.90 -0.08
C MET A 84 -4.64 15.37 -0.41
N LYS A 85 -3.99 16.24 0.38
CA LYS A 85 -3.85 17.66 0.06
C LYS A 85 -3.18 17.80 -1.32
N PRO A 86 -3.55 18.82 -2.13
CA PRO A 86 -2.96 19.01 -3.46
C PRO A 86 -1.44 18.97 -3.49
N SER A 87 -0.77 19.57 -2.50
CA SER A 87 0.70 19.58 -2.38
C SER A 87 1.33 18.21 -2.19
N LYS A 88 0.60 17.23 -1.62
CA LYS A 88 1.10 15.88 -1.34
C LYS A 88 0.70 14.84 -2.37
N LYS A 89 -0.15 15.20 -3.34
CA LYS A 89 -0.66 14.28 -4.35
C LYS A 89 0.47 13.55 -5.10
N HIS A 90 1.57 14.25 -5.41
CA HIS A 90 2.75 13.69 -6.07
C HIS A 90 3.36 12.46 -5.35
N ILE A 91 3.19 12.34 -4.03
CA ILE A 91 3.67 11.18 -3.26
C ILE A 91 2.94 9.92 -3.71
N ALA A 92 1.62 10.01 -3.87
CA ALA A 92 0.83 8.88 -4.36
C ALA A 92 1.12 8.56 -5.84
N ASP A 93 1.49 9.56 -6.66
CA ASP A 93 1.96 9.29 -8.04
C ASP A 93 3.25 8.46 -8.03
N ALA A 94 4.20 8.79 -7.15
CA ALA A 94 5.43 8.03 -6.97
C ALA A 94 5.15 6.58 -6.54
N TRP A 95 4.17 6.36 -5.66
CA TRP A 95 3.74 5.00 -5.29
C TRP A 95 3.18 4.23 -6.49
N CYS A 96 2.30 4.85 -7.28
CA CYS A 96 1.75 4.22 -8.48
C CYS A 96 2.85 3.86 -9.49
N GLN A 97 3.80 4.77 -9.73
CA GLN A 97 4.95 4.51 -10.60
C GLN A 97 5.80 3.34 -10.10
N PHE A 98 6.06 3.29 -8.78
CA PHE A 98 6.79 2.18 -8.17
C PHE A 98 6.12 0.83 -8.42
N PHE A 99 4.80 0.73 -8.22
CA PHE A 99 4.08 -0.52 -8.47
C PHE A 99 4.07 -0.92 -9.94
N GLU A 100 3.97 0.05 -10.86
CA GLU A 100 3.98 -0.23 -12.28
C GLU A 100 5.36 -0.69 -12.78
N MET A 101 6.44 -0.06 -12.30
CA MET A 101 7.80 -0.56 -12.55
C MET A 101 7.99 -1.99 -12.04
N ALA A 102 7.49 -2.28 -10.83
CA ALA A 102 7.54 -3.64 -10.28
C ALA A 102 6.75 -4.65 -11.12
N ARG A 103 5.60 -4.27 -11.67
CA ARG A 103 4.79 -5.13 -12.58
C ARG A 103 5.54 -5.43 -13.87
N GLN A 104 6.20 -4.45 -14.46
CA GLN A 104 6.97 -4.61 -15.69
C GLN A 104 8.18 -5.54 -15.48
N GLY A 105 8.84 -5.46 -14.32
CA GLY A 105 9.90 -6.40 -13.94
C GLY A 105 9.44 -7.85 -13.76
N LEU A 106 8.16 -8.07 -13.43
CA LEU A 106 7.56 -9.41 -13.32
C LEU A 106 7.08 -9.99 -14.66
N GLY A 107 7.02 -9.19 -15.73
CA GLY A 107 6.60 -9.61 -17.06
C GLY A 107 7.73 -10.11 -17.96
N GLY A 108 8.99 -10.00 -17.52
CA GLY A 108 10.17 -10.51 -18.23
C GLY A 108 10.69 -11.79 -17.57
N SER A 109 10.13 -12.94 -17.92
CA SER A 109 10.64 -14.27 -17.58
C SER A 109 10.28 -15.25 -18.69
#